data_AF-A0A3R6XK52-F1
#
_entry.id   AF-A0A3R6XK52-F1
#
_cell.length_a   1.000
_cell.length_b   1.000
_cell.length_c   1.000
_cell.angle_alpha   90.00
_cell.angle_beta   90.00
_cell.angle_gamma   90.00
#
_symmetry.space_group_name_H-M   'P 1'
#
loop_
_entity.id
_entity.type
_entity.pdbx_description
1 polymer ?
#
loop_
_entity_poly.entity_id
_entity_poly.type
_entity_poly.pdbx_seq_one_letter_code
_entity_poly.pdbx_strand_id
1 'polypeptide(L)'
;MDLRVIFEGGHTKERNRAAYKKLANVELELTANDMYRALITGDSMRPILRENRDVAIVDSVRGVLSPNDVVLYKRPDGQYVLHRILNTYGNYYVTCGDNRWKREKIPFDWAIGVMKGFYNDDEYIDVTDKAYQRYSKLWCRIYPLRAAWLWLRHFFQFVKELAISLTVRYDRFIRKVRRWWIRHKRF
;
A
#
# COMPACT_ATOMS: atom_id res chain seq x y z
N MET A 1 22.48 -23.05 12.54
CA MET A 1 21.33 -22.78 13.43
C MET A 1 20.11 -23.22 12.66
N ASP A 2 19.52 -24.33 13.04
CA ASP A 2 18.51 -25.03 12.25
C ASP A 2 17.17 -24.27 12.32
N LEU A 3 16.72 -23.72 11.18
CA LEU A 3 15.56 -22.83 11.08
C LEU A 3 14.23 -23.50 11.45
N ARG A 4 14.21 -24.83 11.60
CA ARG A 4 13.06 -25.59 12.13
C ARG A 4 12.77 -25.28 13.60
N VAL A 5 13.79 -24.91 14.40
CA VAL A 5 13.65 -24.69 15.84
C VAL A 5 12.79 -23.45 16.17
N ILE A 6 12.60 -22.52 15.23
CA ILE A 6 11.78 -21.32 15.44
C ILE A 6 10.27 -21.62 15.26
N PHE A 7 9.91 -22.72 14.60
CA PHE A 7 8.52 -22.98 14.17
C PHE A 7 7.73 -23.95 15.06
N GLU A 8 8.35 -24.73 15.94
CA GLU A 8 7.63 -25.65 16.84
C GLU A 8 7.19 -25.00 18.17
N GLY A 9 7.73 -23.84 18.52
CA GLY A 9 7.38 -23.16 19.76
C GLY A 9 6.48 -21.96 19.50
N GLY A 10 5.21 -22.04 19.87
CA GLY A 10 4.34 -20.87 19.98
C GLY A 10 5.00 -19.82 20.87
N HIS A 11 5.54 -18.74 20.26
CA HIS A 11 6.34 -17.76 21.00
C HIS A 11 6.08 -16.33 20.57
N THR A 12 5.72 -15.54 21.59
CA THR A 12 5.24 -14.16 21.60
C THR A 12 6.17 -13.13 20.95
N LYS A 13 5.50 -12.20 20.24
CA LYS A 13 5.91 -10.98 19.52
C LYS A 13 7.12 -10.17 20.02
N GLU A 14 7.34 -10.04 21.34
CA GLU A 14 8.39 -9.13 21.86
C GLU A 14 9.80 -9.62 21.57
N ARG A 15 10.01 -10.94 21.60
CA ARG A 15 11.33 -11.55 21.39
C ARG A 15 11.77 -11.49 19.91
N ASN A 16 10.81 -11.45 19.00
CA ASN A 16 11.05 -11.46 17.55
C ASN A 16 11.01 -10.07 16.91
N ARG A 17 10.63 -9.00 17.62
CA ARG A 17 10.62 -7.64 17.04
C ARG A 17 12.00 -7.22 16.54
N ALA A 18 13.07 -7.56 17.25
CA ALA A 18 14.43 -7.31 16.80
C ALA A 18 14.82 -8.18 15.59
N ALA A 19 14.37 -9.43 15.52
CA ALA A 19 14.59 -10.33 14.39
C ALA A 19 13.79 -9.89 13.15
N TYR A 20 12.52 -9.50 13.30
CA TYR A 20 11.67 -8.96 12.24
C TYR A 20 12.12 -7.56 11.78
N LYS A 21 12.65 -6.73 12.67
CA LYS A 21 13.25 -5.44 12.33
C LYS A 21 14.64 -5.59 11.72
N LYS A 22 15.35 -6.69 12.01
CA LYS A 22 16.57 -7.11 11.32
C LYS A 22 16.24 -7.60 9.90
N LEU A 23 15.13 -8.33 9.72
CA LEU A 23 14.55 -8.68 8.42
C LEU A 23 14.01 -7.46 7.65
N ALA A 24 13.60 -6.39 8.33
CA ALA A 24 13.15 -5.15 7.68
C ALA A 24 14.26 -4.42 6.92
N ASN A 25 15.51 -4.62 7.32
CA ASN A 25 16.69 -4.01 6.71
C ASN A 25 17.45 -4.96 5.78
N VAL A 26 16.92 -6.16 5.53
CA VAL A 26 17.57 -7.16 4.71
C VAL A 26 16.56 -7.62 3.68
N GLU A 27 16.85 -7.24 2.44
CA GLU A 27 16.47 -7.92 1.20
C GLU A 27 15.74 -9.23 1.44
N LEU A 28 14.48 -9.31 0.99
CA LEU A 28 13.69 -10.53 0.81
C LEU A 28 14.48 -11.81 1.14
N GLU A 29 14.42 -12.25 2.41
CA GLU A 29 15.18 -13.45 2.78
C GLU A 29 14.49 -14.66 2.13
N LEU A 30 15.15 -15.24 1.14
CA LEU A 30 14.78 -16.50 0.54
C LEU A 30 15.00 -17.59 1.60
N THR A 31 13.91 -18.17 2.08
CA THR A 31 14.01 -19.37 2.92
C THR A 31 14.37 -20.58 2.05
N ALA A 32 14.86 -21.65 2.68
CA ALA A 32 15.23 -22.90 1.98
C ALA A 32 14.09 -23.55 1.17
N ASN A 33 12.86 -23.02 1.23
CA ASN A 33 11.67 -23.51 0.55
C ASN A 33 11.15 -22.55 -0.55
N ASP A 34 12.00 -21.70 -1.13
CA ASP A 34 11.61 -20.69 -2.14
C ASP A 34 10.55 -19.66 -1.67
N MET A 35 10.40 -19.51 -0.35
CA MET A 35 9.50 -18.51 0.22
C MET A 35 10.28 -17.29 0.69
N TYR A 36 9.74 -16.13 0.38
CA TYR A 36 10.21 -14.83 0.83
C TYR A 36 9.37 -14.32 2.00
N ARG A 37 10.01 -13.63 2.93
CA ARG A 37 9.34 -12.90 4.02
C ARG A 37 9.56 -11.41 3.84
N ALA A 38 8.47 -10.64 3.79
CA ALA A 38 8.52 -9.21 3.60
C ALA A 38 7.80 -8.50 4.75
N LEU A 39 8.52 -7.63 5.47
CA LEU A 39 7.87 -6.72 6.40
C LEU A 39 7.08 -5.68 5.60
N ILE A 40 5.82 -5.45 5.98
CA ILE A 40 5.00 -4.46 5.30
C ILE A 40 5.46 -3.06 5.67
N THR A 41 5.91 -2.33 4.66
CA THR A 41 6.28 -0.91 4.75
C THR A 41 5.27 -0.07 3.99
N GLY A 42 4.87 1.05 4.58
CA GLY A 42 3.83 1.93 4.03
C GLY A 42 2.39 1.50 4.30
N ASP A 43 1.46 2.36 3.87
CA ASP A 43 0.04 2.28 4.17
C ASP A 43 -0.82 1.78 2.99
N SER A 44 -0.18 1.38 1.87
CA SER A 44 -0.86 1.08 0.61
C SER A 44 -1.80 -0.13 0.69
N MET A 45 -1.53 -1.06 1.59
CA MET A 45 -2.31 -2.29 1.80
C MET A 45 -3.21 -2.23 3.05
N ARG A 46 -3.40 -1.05 3.64
CA ARG A 46 -4.42 -0.85 4.68
C ARG A 46 -5.82 -1.09 4.10
N PRO A 47 -6.78 -1.61 4.89
CA PRO A 47 -6.71 -1.90 6.32
C PRO A 47 -6.15 -3.28 6.68
N ILE A 48 -5.95 -4.17 5.70
CA ILE A 48 -5.58 -5.58 5.93
C ILE A 48 -4.18 -5.69 6.53
N LEU A 49 -3.22 -4.98 5.93
CA LEU A 49 -1.82 -5.05 6.33
C LEU A 49 -1.40 -3.76 7.02
N ARG A 50 -0.90 -3.91 8.25
CA ARG A 50 -0.44 -2.83 9.10
C ARG A 50 1.07 -2.64 8.92
N GLU A 51 1.41 -1.40 8.57
CA GLU A 51 2.78 -0.94 8.44
C GLU A 51 3.62 -1.24 9.69
N ASN A 52 4.83 -1.75 9.50
CA ASN A 52 5.83 -2.05 10.53
C ASN A 52 5.31 -3.00 11.64
N ARG A 53 4.26 -3.77 11.36
CA ARG A 53 3.68 -4.75 12.29
C ARG A 53 3.46 -6.09 11.63
N ASP A 54 2.90 -6.08 10.42
CA ASP A 54 2.50 -7.31 9.74
C ASP A 54 3.63 -7.79 8.81
N VAL A 55 3.79 -9.11 8.73
CA VAL A 55 4.78 -9.77 7.88
C VAL A 55 4.06 -10.60 6.83
N ALA A 56 4.29 -10.30 5.55
CA ALA A 56 3.77 -11.11 4.46
C ALA A 56 4.70 -12.28 4.15
N ILE A 57 4.09 -13.44 3.95
CA ILE A 57 4.75 -14.66 3.46
C ILE A 57 4.41 -14.77 1.98
N VAL A 58 5.45 -14.72 1.16
CA VAL A 58 5.37 -14.69 -0.29
C VAL A 58 6.05 -15.92 -0.84
N ASP A 59 5.39 -16.61 -1.75
CA ASP A 59 5.94 -17.76 -2.47
C ASP A 59 6.35 -17.34 -3.87
N SER A 60 7.32 -18.01 -4.45
CA SER A 60 7.80 -17.72 -5.81
C SER A 60 6.68 -17.91 -6.83
N VAL A 61 6.57 -16.99 -7.80
CA VAL A 61 5.51 -17.09 -8.84
C VAL A 61 5.75 -18.32 -9.70
N ARG A 62 4.75 -19.21 -9.79
CA ARG A 62 4.72 -20.34 -10.71
C ARG A 62 3.57 -20.14 -11.70
N GLY A 63 3.87 -19.50 -12.84
CA GLY A 63 2.89 -19.24 -13.92
C GLY A 63 2.17 -17.89 -13.82
N VAL A 64 1.02 -17.78 -14.47
CA VAL A 64 0.22 -16.54 -14.52
C VAL A 64 -0.66 -16.43 -13.29
N LEU A 65 -0.62 -15.27 -12.62
CA LEU A 65 -1.38 -14.99 -11.41
C LEU A 65 -2.84 -14.62 -11.72
N SER A 66 -3.74 -14.98 -10.81
CA SER A 66 -5.18 -14.74 -10.96
C SER A 66 -5.59 -13.37 -10.41
N PRO A 67 -6.68 -12.77 -10.90
CA PRO A 67 -7.29 -11.62 -10.25
C PRO A 67 -7.62 -11.90 -8.78
N ASN A 68 -7.42 -10.90 -7.93
CA ASN A 68 -7.48 -10.91 -6.46
C ASN A 68 -6.24 -11.40 -5.71
N ASP A 69 -5.29 -12.04 -6.40
CA ASP A 69 -4.03 -12.43 -5.77
C ASP A 69 -3.21 -11.18 -5.39
N VAL A 70 -2.44 -11.28 -4.31
CA VAL A 70 -1.53 -10.21 -3.89
C VAL A 70 -0.14 -10.55 -4.41
N VAL A 71 0.34 -9.74 -5.35
CA VAL A 71 1.64 -9.91 -6.01
C VAL A 71 2.68 -9.00 -5.38
N LEU A 72 3.86 -9.57 -5.14
CA LEU A 72 5.07 -8.84 -4.83
C LEU A 72 5.89 -8.71 -6.11
N TYR A 73 6.19 -7.48 -6.49
CA TYR A 73 7.01 -7.19 -7.67
C TYR A 73 8.08 -6.17 -7.33
N LYS A 74 9.16 -6.18 -8.12
CA LYS A 74 10.23 -5.19 -8.03
C LYS A 74 10.14 -4.23 -9.19
N ARG A 75 10.13 -2.95 -8.88
CA ARG A 75 10.15 -1.88 -9.87
C ARG A 75 11.58 -1.67 -10.41
N PRO A 76 11.72 -1.04 -11.60
CA PRO A 76 13.03 -0.68 -12.16
C PRO A 76 13.85 0.25 -11.26
N ASP A 77 13.19 1.02 -10.40
CA ASP A 77 13.82 1.88 -9.39
C ASP A 77 14.39 1.08 -8.19
N GLY A 78 14.23 -0.25 -8.19
CA GLY A 78 14.69 -1.15 -7.15
C GLY A 78 13.72 -1.34 -5.99
N GLN A 79 12.57 -0.65 -5.98
CA GLN A 79 11.61 -0.74 -4.89
C GLN A 79 10.76 -2.02 -4.99
N TYR A 80 10.58 -2.68 -3.85
CA TYR A 80 9.66 -3.81 -3.70
C TYR A 80 8.27 -3.30 -3.35
N VAL A 81 7.27 -3.71 -4.12
CA VAL A 81 5.88 -3.27 -3.95
C VAL A 81 4.95 -4.47 -3.90
N LEU A 82 4.12 -4.50 -2.88
CA LEU A 82 3.08 -5.49 -2.68
C LEU A 82 1.72 -4.88 -3.02
N HIS A 83 1.05 -5.38 -4.04
CA HIS A 83 -0.28 -4.91 -4.45
C HIS A 83 -1.20 -6.06 -4.83
N ARG A 84 -2.50 -5.80 -4.81
CA ARG A 84 -3.51 -6.76 -5.28
C ARG A 84 -3.70 -6.64 -6.79
N ILE A 85 -3.78 -7.77 -7.48
CA ILE A 85 -4.12 -7.84 -8.89
C ILE A 85 -5.62 -7.60 -9.04
N LEU A 86 -5.98 -6.52 -9.74
CA LEU A 86 -7.38 -6.23 -10.07
C LEU A 86 -7.79 -6.95 -11.35
N ASN A 87 -6.89 -7.02 -12.33
CA ASN A 87 -7.15 -7.69 -13.59
C ASN A 87 -5.85 -8.15 -14.24
N THR A 88 -5.93 -9.23 -15.01
CA THR A 88 -4.80 -9.80 -15.75
C THR A 88 -5.07 -9.64 -17.24
N TYR A 89 -4.11 -9.06 -17.96
CA TYR A 89 -4.10 -8.97 -19.42
C TYR A 89 -2.95 -9.82 -19.95
N GLY A 90 -3.01 -10.25 -21.21
CA GLY A 90 -2.09 -11.27 -21.75
C GLY A 90 -0.58 -10.99 -21.61
N ASN A 91 -0.18 -9.75 -21.32
CA ASN A 91 1.22 -9.34 -21.14
C ASN A 91 1.51 -8.48 -19.89
N TYR A 92 0.50 -8.12 -19.08
CA TYR A 92 0.69 -7.32 -17.88
C TYR A 92 -0.41 -7.53 -16.84
N TYR A 93 -0.08 -7.29 -15.58
CA TYR A 93 -1.04 -7.21 -14.48
C TYR A 93 -1.44 -5.75 -14.24
N VAL A 94 -2.73 -5.53 -13.95
CA VAL A 94 -3.19 -4.27 -13.37
C VAL A 94 -3.29 -4.46 -11.88
N THR A 95 -2.40 -3.81 -11.14
CA THR A 95 -2.33 -3.89 -9.69
C THR A 95 -2.82 -2.61 -9.03
N CYS A 96 -3.30 -2.72 -7.79
CA CYS A 96 -3.64 -1.58 -6.96
C CYS A 96 -3.44 -1.91 -5.48
N GLY A 97 -3.05 -0.91 -4.69
CA GLY A 97 -3.04 -1.03 -3.23
C GLY A 97 -4.47 -0.98 -2.66
N ASP A 98 -4.71 -1.75 -1.61
CA ASP A 98 -6.01 -1.81 -0.93
C ASP A 98 -6.45 -0.47 -0.30
N ASN A 99 -5.52 0.48 -0.10
CA ASN A 99 -5.76 1.84 0.38
C ASN A 99 -5.58 2.94 -0.70
N ARG A 100 -5.19 2.56 -1.94
CA ARG A 100 -4.96 3.51 -3.03
C ARG A 100 -6.01 3.36 -4.13
N TRP A 101 -6.17 4.40 -4.96
CA TRP A 101 -7.07 4.42 -6.12
C TRP A 101 -6.31 4.41 -7.46
N LYS A 102 -5.01 4.73 -7.44
CA LYS A 102 -4.18 4.71 -8.64
C LYS A 102 -3.86 3.26 -9.00
N ARG A 103 -4.17 2.89 -10.23
CA ARG A 103 -3.83 1.61 -10.83
C ARG A 103 -2.42 1.66 -11.40
N GLU A 104 -1.71 0.56 -11.27
CA GLU A 104 -0.36 0.40 -11.80
C GLU A 104 -0.32 -0.79 -12.74
N LYS A 105 0.28 -0.60 -13.92
CA LYS A 105 0.47 -1.68 -14.89
C LYS A 105 1.86 -2.23 -14.70
N ILE A 106 1.96 -3.52 -14.41
CA ILE A 106 3.24 -4.21 -14.22
C ILE A 106 3.39 -5.31 -15.27
N PRO A 107 4.55 -5.41 -15.96
CA PRO A 107 4.89 -6.59 -16.75
C PRO A 107 4.93 -7.85 -15.87
N PHE A 108 4.72 -9.02 -16.47
CA PHE A 108 4.83 -10.29 -15.74
C PHE A 108 6.24 -10.53 -15.19
N ASP A 109 7.26 -10.09 -15.92
CA ASP A 109 8.67 -10.27 -15.56
C ASP A 109 9.07 -9.53 -14.27
N TRP A 110 8.29 -8.53 -13.85
CA TRP A 110 8.56 -7.81 -12.61
C TRP A 110 8.04 -8.57 -11.39
N ALA A 111 7.12 -9.52 -11.57
CA ALA A 111 6.53 -10.29 -10.50
C ALA A 111 7.55 -11.29 -9.94
N ILE A 112 7.85 -11.15 -8.65
CA ILE A 112 8.82 -11.99 -7.93
C ILE A 112 8.09 -13.08 -7.16
N GLY A 113 6.96 -12.73 -6.56
CA GLY A 113 6.21 -13.69 -5.75
C GLY A 113 4.74 -13.36 -5.58
N VAL A 114 4.00 -14.33 -5.07
CA VAL A 114 2.58 -14.22 -4.69
C VAL A 114 2.43 -14.47 -3.19
N MET A 115 1.67 -13.62 -2.51
CA MET A 115 1.41 -13.76 -1.08
C MET A 115 0.57 -15.02 -0.81
N LYS A 116 1.05 -15.88 0.09
CA LYS A 116 0.32 -17.07 0.57
C LYS A 116 -0.38 -16.85 1.90
N GLY A 117 0.14 -15.93 2.69
CA GLY A 117 -0.40 -15.61 4.00
C GLY A 117 0.31 -14.43 4.58
N PHE A 118 -0.17 -13.97 5.72
CA PHE A 118 0.49 -12.93 6.48
C PHE A 118 0.25 -13.16 7.96
N TYR A 119 1.19 -12.69 8.76
CA TYR A 119 1.04 -12.65 10.21
C TYR A 119 0.44 -11.29 10.59
N ASN A 120 -0.76 -11.32 11.16
CA ASN A 120 -1.33 -10.17 11.84
C ASN A 120 -1.07 -10.34 13.33
N ASP A 121 -0.13 -9.55 13.85
CA ASP A 121 0.34 -9.68 15.22
C ASP A 121 0.89 -11.10 15.52
N ASP A 122 0.14 -11.97 16.20
CA ASP A 122 0.53 -13.37 16.50
C ASP A 122 -0.32 -14.41 15.74
N GLU A 123 -1.31 -13.96 14.95
CA GLU A 123 -2.22 -14.83 14.20
C GLU A 123 -1.75 -14.95 12.73
N TYR A 124 -1.58 -16.19 12.26
CA TYR A 124 -1.33 -16.47 10.86
C TYR A 124 -2.64 -16.53 10.09
N ILE A 125 -2.81 -15.63 9.13
CA ILE A 125 -3.96 -15.61 8.24
C ILE A 125 -3.53 -16.15 6.88
N ASP A 126 -4.11 -17.28 6.50
CA ASP A 126 -3.89 -17.90 5.20
C ASP A 126 -4.76 -17.23 4.13
N VAL A 127 -4.18 -16.99 2.95
CA VAL A 127 -4.91 -16.44 1.78
C VAL A 127 -5.98 -17.42 1.27
N THR A 128 -5.86 -18.71 1.60
CA THR A 128 -6.86 -19.75 1.30
C THR A 128 -8.07 -19.72 2.23
N ASP A 129 -8.03 -18.96 3.33
CA ASP A 129 -9.16 -18.83 4.24
C ASP A 129 -10.39 -18.24 3.51
N LYS A 130 -11.53 -18.91 3.62
CA LYS A 130 -12.81 -18.48 3.03
C LYS A 130 -13.26 -17.11 3.55
N ALA A 131 -12.95 -16.74 4.78
CA ALA A 131 -13.24 -15.41 5.33
C ALA A 131 -12.40 -14.35 4.61
N TYR A 132 -11.09 -14.58 4.50
CA TYR A 132 -10.17 -13.71 3.77
C TYR A 132 -10.58 -13.56 2.29
N GLN A 133 -10.87 -14.67 1.61
CA GLN A 133 -11.26 -14.64 0.20
C GLN A 133 -12.58 -13.88 -0.03
N ARG A 134 -13.57 -14.06 0.87
CA ARG A 134 -14.83 -13.31 0.80
C ARG A 134 -14.58 -11.82 1.00
N TYR A 135 -13.78 -11.47 2.01
CA TYR A 135 -13.37 -10.08 2.24
C TYR A 135 -12.68 -9.49 1.01
N SER A 136 -11.67 -10.19 0.47
CA SER A 136 -10.92 -9.75 -0.71
C SER A 136 -11.81 -9.54 -1.93
N LYS A 137 -12.71 -10.49 -2.22
CA LYS A 137 -13.64 -10.38 -3.36
C LYS A 137 -14.59 -9.20 -3.18
N LEU A 138 -15.11 -8.99 -1.98
CA LEU A 138 -15.95 -7.85 -1.66
C LEU A 138 -15.17 -6.53 -1.83
N TRP A 139 -13.93 -6.47 -1.32
CA TRP A 139 -13.06 -5.30 -1.41
C TRP A 139 -12.75 -4.91 -2.86
N CYS A 140 -12.48 -5.90 -3.72
CA CYS A 140 -12.32 -5.68 -5.15
C CYS A 140 -13.63 -5.22 -5.84
N ARG A 141 -14.79 -5.75 -5.42
CA ARG A 141 -16.09 -5.37 -6.00
C ARG A 141 -16.50 -3.94 -5.64
N ILE A 142 -16.18 -3.48 -4.43
CA ILE A 142 -16.44 -2.09 -4.00
C ILE A 142 -15.39 -1.10 -4.49
N TYR A 143 -14.34 -1.56 -5.17
CA TYR A 143 -13.29 -0.71 -5.73
C TYR A 143 -13.78 0.53 -6.50
N PRO A 144 -14.73 0.47 -7.46
CA PRO A 144 -15.18 1.66 -8.18
C PRO A 144 -15.79 2.72 -7.25
N LEU A 145 -16.55 2.29 -6.24
CA LEU A 145 -17.13 3.19 -5.24
C LEU A 145 -16.03 3.82 -4.37
N ARG A 146 -15.04 3.02 -3.94
CA ARG A 146 -13.88 3.48 -3.17
C ARG A 146 -13.03 4.48 -3.95
N ALA A 147 -12.78 4.20 -5.24
CA ALA A 147 -12.03 5.07 -6.12
C ALA A 147 -12.76 6.41 -6.32
N ALA A 148 -14.08 6.39 -6.55
CA ALA A 148 -14.89 7.59 -6.65
C ALA A 148 -14.87 8.43 -5.36
N TRP A 149 -14.97 7.80 -4.19
CA TRP A 149 -14.90 8.48 -2.89
C TRP A 149 -13.53 9.13 -2.65
N LEU A 150 -12.44 8.40 -2.88
CA LEU A 150 -11.08 8.93 -2.72
C LEU A 150 -10.80 10.08 -3.69
N TRP A 151 -11.28 9.96 -4.94
CA TRP A 151 -11.21 11.02 -5.92
C TRP A 151 -11.97 12.27 -5.48
N LEU A 152 -13.21 12.10 -5.00
CA LEU A 152 -14.04 13.19 -4.51
C LEU A 152 -13.39 13.91 -3.32
N ARG A 153 -12.78 13.16 -2.39
CA ARG A 153 -12.03 13.73 -1.26
C ARG A 153 -10.86 14.61 -1.73
N HIS A 154 -10.09 14.13 -2.71
CA HIS A 154 -8.99 14.92 -3.30
C HIS A 154 -9.52 16.16 -4.04
N PHE A 155 -10.64 16.04 -4.74
CA PHE A 155 -11.28 17.17 -5.40
C PHE A 155 -11.70 18.26 -4.39
N PHE A 156 -12.30 17.87 -3.26
CA PHE A 156 -12.65 18.83 -2.19
C PHE A 156 -11.42 19.49 -1.55
N GLN A 157 -10.31 18.77 -1.38
CA GLN A 157 -9.06 19.36 -0.90
C GLN A 157 -8.52 20.41 -1.89
N PHE A 158 -8.54 20.11 -3.19
CA PHE A 158 -8.16 21.06 -4.24
C PHE A 158 -9.05 22.32 -4.22
N VAL A 159 -10.37 22.17 -4.10
CA VAL A 159 -11.30 23.31 -4.00
C VAL A 159 -11.01 24.15 -2.75
N LYS A 160 -10.71 23.52 -1.61
CA LYS A 160 -10.31 24.24 -0.38
C LYS A 160 -9.03 25.05 -0.59
N GLU A 161 -8.00 24.46 -1.20
CA GLU A 161 -6.75 25.16 -1.50
C GLU A 161 -6.95 26.34 -2.45
N LEU A 162 -7.81 26.17 -3.47
CA LEU A 162 -8.17 27.23 -4.40
C LEU A 162 -8.90 28.37 -3.69
N ALA A 163 -9.86 28.06 -2.81
CA ALA A 163 -10.58 29.03 -2.01
C ALA A 163 -9.63 29.81 -1.08
N ILE A 164 -8.72 29.13 -0.39
CA ILE A 164 -7.69 29.78 0.45
C ILE A 164 -6.82 30.71 -0.40
N SER A 165 -6.35 30.24 -1.56
CA SER A 165 -5.54 31.04 -2.49
C SER A 165 -6.27 32.30 -2.96
N LEU A 166 -7.55 32.17 -3.35
CA LEU A 166 -8.40 33.30 -3.75
C LEU A 166 -8.62 34.29 -2.59
N THR A 167 -8.83 33.77 -1.37
CA THR A 167 -9.04 34.60 -0.17
C THR A 167 -7.79 35.39 0.18
N VAL A 168 -6.62 34.76 0.16
CA VAL A 168 -5.32 35.41 0.38
C VAL A 168 -5.03 36.45 -0.70
N ARG A 169 -5.38 36.16 -1.96
CA ARG A 169 -5.22 37.10 -3.09
C ARG A 169 -6.14 38.31 -2.95
N TYR A 170 -7.39 38.10 -2.54
CA TYR A 170 -8.36 39.15 -2.25
C TYR A 170 -7.89 40.04 -1.08
N ASP A 171 -7.47 39.46 0.04
CA ASP A 171 -6.97 40.21 1.19
C ASP A 171 -5.71 41.05 0.86
N ARG A 172 -4.81 40.49 0.05
CA ARG A 172 -3.64 41.22 -0.48
C ARG A 172 -4.04 42.40 -1.37
N PHE A 173 -5.05 42.21 -2.22
CA PHE A 173 -5.60 43.27 -3.07
C PHE A 173 -6.25 44.38 -2.22
N ILE A 174 -7.11 44.04 -1.27
CA ILE A 174 -7.76 45.00 -0.36
C ILE A 174 -6.72 45.79 0.44
N ARG A 175 -5.69 45.13 0.99
CA ARG A 175 -4.58 45.83 1.67
C ARG A 175 -3.81 46.77 0.74
N LYS A 176 -3.71 46.47 -0.55
CA LYS A 176 -3.04 47.33 -1.54
C LYS A 176 -3.90 48.56 -1.85
N VAL A 177 -5.20 48.37 -2.07
CA VAL A 177 -6.18 49.45 -2.28
C VAL A 177 -6.26 50.35 -1.05
N ARG A 178 -6.36 49.78 0.16
CA ARG A 178 -6.39 50.55 1.42
C ARG A 178 -5.11 51.37 1.63
N ARG A 179 -3.94 50.81 1.33
CA ARG A 179 -2.65 51.55 1.37
C ARG A 179 -2.58 52.66 0.33
N TRP A 180 -3.07 52.40 -0.88
CA TRP A 180 -3.13 53.43 -1.93
C TRP A 180 -4.07 54.57 -1.52
N TRP A 181 -5.25 54.25 -0.99
CA TRP A 181 -6.23 55.23 -0.53
C TRP A 181 -5.70 56.07 0.63
N ILE A 182 -5.10 55.47 1.67
CA ILE A 182 -4.47 56.22 2.78
C ILE A 182 -3.40 57.19 2.26
N ARG A 183 -2.62 56.78 1.25
CA ARG A 183 -1.55 57.60 0.66
C ARG A 183 -2.08 58.80 -0.14
N HIS A 184 -3.26 58.69 -0.74
CA HIS A 184 -3.87 59.73 -1.57
C HIS A 184 -5.00 60.50 -0.87
N LYS A 185 -5.28 60.20 0.41
CA LYS A 185 -6.24 60.94 1.23
C LYS A 185 -5.63 62.07 2.07
N ARG A 186 -4.36 62.42 1.83
CA ARG A 186 -3.71 63.65 2.34
C ARG A 186 -3.70 64.69 1.22
N PHE A 187 -4.86 65.24 0.90
CA PHE A 187 -5.07 66.54 0.29
C PHE A 187 -6.38 67.08 0.85
#